data_AF-A0A1Y2GBG6-F1
#
_entry.id   AF-A0A1Y2GBG6-F1
#
_cell.length_a   1.000
_cell.length_b   1.000
_cell.length_c   1.000
_cell.angle_alpha   90.00
_cell.angle_beta   90.00
_cell.angle_gamma   90.00
#
_symmetry.space_group_name_H-M   'P 1'
#
loop_
_entity.id
_entity.type
_entity.pdbx_description
1 polymer ?
#
loop_
_entity_poly.entity_id
_entity_poly.type
_entity_poly.pdbx_seq_one_letter_code
_entity_poly.pdbx_strand_id
1 'polypeptide(L)'
;IDACTEKCQGRTTTWDLASMLIKPVQRVLKYPLLINQIHALTPPDHVDFESIASLQKEMLHIAEEINDIKKRKDIVEKIVGPKKKNDSDVRTIRQLRQAVGGSDVTVDILFEALLEKFNLQQRLARDFAKYILAWLVSIKQYFDTQEAYALTLREIYNMVPIHRNNESHSIILVSEFHRSLSQFSKTIGRELEARLKKTVYKGIENFLKLFAGPLQVMKKREKKLLDYDNVRGMKERGDTIDKNMLESAAAYTAINEQLLDELPKFLGLTTQYFDLIVMEFSKVQMFFYSQVKAKILDFYVARIDPTASRDVAGYVASMNICEDYIAAMTRDDGPLARLERVSLIRNVSSLHGKAFYLFYLAAPFYEEKKT
;
A
#
# COMPACT_ATOMS: atom_id res chain seq x y z
N ILE A 1 -6.06 -18.69 -31.95
CA ILE A 1 -7.07 -19.75 -31.74
C ILE A 1 -7.52 -20.30 -33.09
N ASP A 2 -7.86 -19.45 -34.05
CA ASP A 2 -8.33 -19.83 -35.40
C ASP A 2 -7.37 -20.78 -36.15
N ALA A 3 -6.06 -20.53 -36.13
CA ALA A 3 -5.06 -21.42 -36.75
C ALA A 3 -4.95 -22.82 -36.09
N CYS A 4 -5.36 -22.96 -34.82
CA CYS A 4 -5.46 -24.26 -34.16
C CYS A 4 -6.80 -24.94 -34.45
N THR A 5 -7.89 -24.17 -34.53
CA THR A 5 -9.22 -24.67 -34.90
C THR A 5 -9.22 -25.26 -36.31
N GLU A 6 -8.55 -24.60 -37.25
CA GLU A 6 -8.41 -25.04 -38.65
C GLU A 6 -7.57 -26.33 -38.79
N LYS A 7 -6.52 -26.49 -37.96
CA LYS A 7 -5.71 -27.72 -37.90
C LYS A 7 -6.39 -28.89 -37.18
N CYS A 8 -7.42 -28.61 -36.38
CA CYS A 8 -8.19 -29.62 -35.64
C CYS A 8 -9.45 -30.08 -36.40
N GLN A 9 -9.88 -29.36 -37.45
CA GLN A 9 -10.98 -29.77 -38.32
C GLN A 9 -10.68 -31.14 -38.96
N GLY A 10 -11.60 -32.09 -38.77
CA GLY A 10 -11.48 -33.47 -39.28
C GLY A 10 -10.62 -34.42 -38.45
N ARG A 11 -9.94 -33.96 -37.39
CA ARG A 11 -9.15 -34.81 -36.48
C ARG A 11 -9.81 -35.09 -35.14
N THR A 12 -10.87 -34.36 -34.80
CA THR A 12 -11.61 -34.50 -33.54
C THR A 12 -13.10 -34.28 -33.77
N THR A 13 -13.96 -34.94 -32.98
CA THR A 13 -15.43 -34.78 -33.02
C THR A 13 -15.93 -33.63 -32.15
N THR A 14 -15.03 -32.85 -31.56
CA THR A 14 -15.33 -31.74 -30.64
C THR A 14 -15.41 -30.43 -31.39
N TRP A 15 -16.53 -29.71 -31.19
CA TRP A 15 -16.94 -28.56 -32.00
C TRP A 15 -16.16 -27.27 -31.70
N ASP A 16 -15.52 -27.16 -30.54
CA ASP A 16 -14.75 -25.99 -30.14
C ASP A 16 -13.55 -26.34 -29.24
N LEU A 17 -12.55 -25.47 -29.23
CA LEU A 17 -11.34 -25.63 -28.41
C LEU A 17 -11.66 -25.60 -26.91
N ALA A 18 -12.71 -24.87 -26.50
CA ALA A 18 -13.12 -24.78 -25.11
C ALA A 18 -13.54 -26.15 -24.56
N SER A 19 -14.39 -26.90 -25.27
CA SER A 19 -14.79 -28.25 -24.86
C SER A 19 -13.63 -29.25 -24.85
N MET A 20 -12.68 -29.12 -25.78
CA MET A 20 -11.45 -29.93 -25.80
C MET A 20 -10.58 -29.70 -24.57
N LEU A 21 -10.55 -28.48 -24.03
CA LEU A 21 -9.71 -28.10 -22.89
C LEU A 21 -10.35 -28.42 -21.53
N ILE A 22 -11.67 -28.68 -21.45
CA ILE A 22 -12.35 -29.01 -20.19
C ILE A 22 -11.70 -30.21 -19.50
N LYS A 23 -11.53 -31.34 -20.22
CA LYS A 23 -11.01 -32.58 -19.61
C LYS A 23 -9.53 -32.48 -19.24
N PRO A 24 -8.62 -31.97 -20.10
CA PRO A 24 -7.22 -31.77 -19.73
C PRO A 24 -7.04 -30.85 -18.52
N VAL A 25 -7.74 -29.72 -18.45
CA VAL A 25 -7.66 -28.79 -17.32
C VAL A 25 -8.17 -29.44 -16.03
N GLN A 26 -9.27 -30.20 -16.11
CA GLN A 26 -9.77 -30.98 -14.97
C GLN A 26 -8.81 -32.12 -14.56
N ARG A 27 -8.05 -32.68 -15.50
CA ARG A 27 -7.10 -33.77 -15.27
C ARG A 27 -5.83 -33.27 -14.60
N VAL A 28 -5.34 -32.08 -14.98
CA VAL A 28 -4.14 -31.46 -14.40
C VAL A 28 -4.24 -31.33 -12.88
N LEU A 29 -5.42 -30.96 -12.36
CA LEU A 29 -5.67 -30.85 -10.92
C LEU A 29 -5.64 -32.19 -10.16
N LYS A 30 -5.62 -33.33 -10.86
CA LYS A 30 -5.52 -34.66 -10.26
C LYS A 30 -4.10 -35.21 -10.22
N TYR A 31 -3.17 -34.63 -10.99
CA TYR A 31 -1.77 -35.07 -10.99
C TYR A 31 -1.06 -34.92 -9.65
N PRO A 32 -1.31 -33.86 -8.84
CA PRO A 32 -0.75 -33.80 -7.49
C PRO A 32 -1.11 -35.02 -6.63
N LEU A 33 -2.35 -35.51 -6.72
CA LEU A 33 -2.80 -36.68 -5.95
C LEU A 33 -2.15 -37.98 -6.40
N LEU A 34 -1.98 -38.15 -7.71
CA LEU A 34 -1.32 -39.32 -8.30
C LEU A 34 0.17 -39.34 -7.96
N ILE A 35 0.84 -38.18 -8.06
CA ILE A 35 2.27 -38.05 -7.76
C ILE A 35 2.52 -38.23 -6.26
N ASN A 36 1.62 -37.76 -5.38
CA ASN A 36 1.67 -38.04 -3.95
C ASN A 36 1.63 -39.54 -3.65
N GLN A 37 0.78 -40.30 -4.35
CA GLN A 37 0.68 -41.75 -4.17
C GLN A 37 1.94 -42.47 -4.65
N ILE A 38 2.51 -42.04 -5.78
CA ILE A 38 3.78 -42.58 -6.29
C ILE A 38 4.89 -42.29 -5.29
N HIS A 39 5.00 -41.05 -4.79
CA HIS A 39 5.98 -40.67 -3.77
C HIS A 39 5.84 -41.51 -2.50
N ALA A 40 4.62 -41.74 -2.00
CA ALA A 40 4.36 -42.52 -0.79
C ALA A 40 4.71 -44.02 -0.93
N LEU A 41 4.70 -44.55 -2.15
CA LEU A 41 5.05 -45.94 -2.47
C LEU A 41 6.51 -46.10 -2.92
N THR A 42 7.26 -44.99 -3.06
CA THR A 42 8.65 -45.01 -3.50
C THR A 42 9.57 -45.07 -2.28
N PRO A 43 10.48 -46.06 -2.17
CA PRO A 43 11.44 -46.13 -1.07
C PRO A 43 12.40 -44.93 -1.06
N PRO A 44 12.86 -44.47 0.13
CA PRO A 44 13.83 -43.38 0.24
C PRO A 44 15.15 -43.63 -0.51
N ASP A 45 15.54 -44.90 -0.66
CA ASP A 45 16.78 -45.30 -1.35
C ASP A 45 16.64 -45.38 -2.89
N HIS A 46 15.46 -45.04 -3.43
CA HIS A 46 15.20 -45.08 -4.86
C HIS A 46 15.74 -43.82 -5.56
N VAL A 47 16.36 -44.00 -6.74
CA VAL A 47 16.98 -42.92 -7.53
C VAL A 47 16.02 -41.77 -7.88
N ASP A 48 14.73 -42.07 -8.02
CA ASP A 48 13.71 -41.09 -8.38
C ASP A 48 13.05 -40.39 -7.17
N PHE A 49 13.41 -40.77 -5.92
CA PHE A 49 12.73 -40.27 -4.73
C PHE A 49 12.77 -38.73 -4.63
N GLU A 50 13.94 -38.11 -4.76
CA GLU A 50 14.08 -36.65 -4.74
C GLU A 50 13.41 -35.97 -5.94
N SER A 51 13.49 -36.59 -7.13
CA SER A 51 12.87 -36.05 -8.34
C SER A 51 11.34 -36.03 -8.23
N ILE A 52 10.75 -37.08 -7.67
CA ILE A 52 9.30 -37.17 -7.42
C ILE A 52 8.88 -36.17 -6.34
N ALA A 53 9.68 -35.95 -5.30
CA ALA A 53 9.43 -34.95 -4.27
C ALA A 53 9.43 -33.52 -4.85
N SER A 54 10.37 -33.20 -5.76
CA SER A 54 10.42 -31.92 -6.46
C SER A 54 9.20 -31.75 -7.38
N LEU A 55 8.87 -32.78 -8.16
CA LEU A 55 7.73 -32.78 -9.07
C LEU A 55 6.40 -32.60 -8.32
N GLN A 56 6.27 -33.24 -7.15
CA GLN A 56 5.13 -33.07 -6.26
C GLN A 56 4.94 -31.60 -5.87
N LYS A 57 6.02 -30.92 -5.49
CA LYS A 57 6.02 -29.50 -5.11
C LYS A 57 5.64 -28.60 -6.28
N GLU A 58 6.17 -28.85 -7.48
CA GLU A 58 5.85 -28.07 -8.68
C GLU A 58 4.39 -28.27 -9.12
N MET A 59 3.87 -29.51 -9.08
CA MET A 59 2.48 -29.79 -9.43
C MET A 59 1.50 -29.21 -8.41
N LEU A 60 1.87 -29.17 -7.14
CA LEU A 60 1.12 -28.45 -6.11
C LEU A 60 1.10 -26.94 -6.39
N HIS A 61 2.24 -26.34 -6.76
CA HIS A 61 2.30 -24.93 -7.14
C HIS A 61 1.40 -24.60 -8.33
N ILE A 62 1.41 -25.44 -9.38
CA ILE A 62 0.54 -25.25 -10.56
C ILE A 62 -0.94 -25.40 -10.18
N ALA A 63 -1.28 -26.36 -9.31
CA ALA A 63 -2.65 -26.50 -8.82
C ALA A 63 -3.09 -25.30 -7.97
N GLU A 64 -2.19 -24.75 -7.15
CA GLU A 64 -2.40 -23.51 -6.40
C GLU A 64 -2.57 -22.30 -7.33
N GLU A 65 -1.76 -22.15 -8.38
CA GLU A 65 -1.91 -21.09 -9.37
C GLU A 65 -3.25 -21.15 -10.11
N ILE A 66 -3.70 -22.35 -10.52
CA ILE A 66 -5.02 -22.56 -11.13
C ILE A 66 -6.14 -22.23 -10.13
N ASN A 67 -5.97 -22.61 -8.86
CA ASN A 67 -6.92 -22.28 -7.81
C ASN A 67 -6.92 -20.78 -7.48
N ASP A 68 -5.79 -20.10 -7.59
CA ASP A 68 -5.65 -18.66 -7.41
C ASP A 68 -6.27 -17.87 -8.58
N ILE A 69 -6.31 -18.42 -9.79
CA ILE A 69 -7.09 -17.87 -10.91
C ILE A 69 -8.59 -17.96 -10.59
N LYS A 70 -9.05 -19.08 -10.02
CA LYS A 70 -10.44 -19.23 -9.56
C LYS A 70 -10.74 -18.29 -8.37
N LYS A 71 -9.82 -18.16 -7.42
CA LYS A 71 -9.92 -17.25 -6.27
C LYS A 71 -9.91 -15.79 -6.71
N ARG A 72 -9.15 -15.42 -7.76
CA ARG A 72 -9.21 -14.10 -8.41
C ARG A 72 -10.61 -13.85 -8.98
N LYS A 73 -11.23 -14.83 -9.64
CA LYS A 73 -12.62 -14.78 -10.12
C LYS A 73 -13.64 -14.64 -8.98
N ASP A 74 -13.46 -15.34 -7.87
CA ASP A 74 -14.34 -15.27 -6.69
C ASP A 74 -14.13 -13.97 -5.86
N ILE A 75 -12.90 -13.44 -5.82
CA ILE A 75 -12.58 -12.12 -5.24
C ILE A 75 -13.20 -11.01 -6.10
N VAL A 76 -13.20 -11.16 -7.42
CA VAL A 76 -13.93 -10.29 -8.34
C VAL A 76 -15.43 -10.28 -8.02
N GLU A 77 -16.05 -11.43 -7.76
CA GLU A 77 -17.45 -11.48 -7.29
C GLU A 77 -17.66 -10.87 -5.90
N LYS A 78 -16.68 -10.94 -5.00
CA LYS A 78 -16.76 -10.32 -3.65
C LYS A 78 -16.51 -8.82 -3.63
N ILE A 79 -15.68 -8.29 -4.53
CA ILE A 79 -15.40 -6.85 -4.67
C ILE A 79 -16.52 -6.16 -5.46
N VAL A 80 -17.11 -6.86 -6.44
CA VAL A 80 -18.25 -6.38 -7.26
C VAL A 80 -19.61 -6.76 -6.63
N GLY A 81 -19.61 -7.57 -5.56
CA GLY A 81 -20.79 -7.91 -4.78
C GLY A 81 -21.32 -6.71 -3.97
N PRO A 82 -22.64 -6.45 -3.96
CA PRO A 82 -23.19 -5.18 -3.55
C PRO A 82 -23.17 -5.02 -2.02
N LYS A 83 -22.49 -4.00 -1.51
CA LYS A 83 -22.86 -3.37 -0.23
C LYS A 83 -23.66 -2.10 -0.51
N LYS A 84 -24.98 -2.24 -0.27
CA LYS A 84 -26.08 -1.25 -0.25
C LYS A 84 -25.67 0.21 -0.45
N LYS A 85 -25.92 0.75 -1.65
CA LYS A 85 -26.32 2.15 -1.87
C LYS A 85 -27.31 2.23 -3.04
N ASN A 86 -28.49 2.72 -2.70
CA ASN A 86 -29.60 3.29 -3.47
C ASN A 86 -30.07 2.59 -4.78
N ASP A 87 -31.32 2.13 -4.72
CA ASP A 87 -32.07 1.32 -5.71
C ASP A 87 -32.39 2.05 -7.03
N SER A 88 -32.01 3.33 -7.16
CA SER A 88 -32.25 4.14 -8.36
C SER A 88 -31.20 3.92 -9.47
N ASP A 89 -29.94 3.63 -9.11
CA ASP A 89 -28.85 3.49 -10.08
C ASP A 89 -28.73 2.06 -10.65
N VAL A 90 -29.28 1.07 -9.94
CA VAL A 90 -29.24 -0.34 -10.36
C VAL A 90 -30.20 -0.63 -11.52
N ARG A 91 -31.29 0.15 -11.67
CA ARG A 91 -32.21 0.04 -12.82
C ARG A 91 -31.54 0.45 -14.13
N THR A 92 -30.70 1.47 -14.11
CA THR A 92 -29.99 1.96 -15.30
C THR A 92 -29.00 0.93 -15.83
N ILE A 93 -28.26 0.27 -14.93
CA ILE A 93 -27.26 -0.75 -15.28
C ILE A 93 -27.92 -2.05 -15.75
N ARG A 94 -29.09 -2.41 -15.21
CA ARG A 94 -29.83 -3.62 -15.62
C ARG A 94 -30.54 -3.45 -16.97
N GLN A 95 -30.97 -2.24 -17.32
CA GLN A 95 -31.50 -1.91 -18.65
C GLN A 95 -30.39 -1.89 -19.72
N LEU A 96 -29.18 -1.43 -19.37
CA LEU A 96 -28.00 -1.53 -20.24
C LEU A 96 -27.58 -2.98 -20.54
N ARG A 97 -27.73 -3.90 -19.58
CA ARG A 97 -27.48 -5.35 -19.76
C ARG A 97 -28.40 -6.04 -20.77
N GLN A 98 -29.61 -5.51 -21.01
CA GLN A 98 -30.57 -6.10 -21.95
C GLN A 98 -30.60 -5.37 -23.30
N ALA A 99 -30.14 -4.11 -23.36
CA ALA A 99 -30.12 -3.32 -24.59
C ALA A 99 -28.86 -3.53 -25.44
N VAL A 100 -27.74 -3.96 -24.85
CA VAL A 100 -26.46 -4.11 -25.58
C VAL A 100 -25.80 -5.44 -25.20
N GLY A 101 -25.95 -6.45 -26.06
CA GLY A 101 -25.39 -7.79 -25.86
C GLY A 101 -23.87 -7.85 -26.02
N GLY A 102 -23.10 -7.39 -25.03
CA GLY A 102 -21.64 -7.43 -25.07
C GLY A 102 -20.99 -7.72 -23.71
N SER A 103 -20.18 -8.78 -23.65
CA SER A 103 -19.28 -9.09 -22.52
C SER A 103 -18.25 -7.98 -22.25
N ASP A 104 -17.93 -7.15 -23.24
CA ASP A 104 -16.87 -6.12 -23.18
C ASP A 104 -17.20 -4.93 -22.27
N VAL A 105 -18.48 -4.56 -22.11
CA VAL A 105 -18.88 -3.45 -21.21
C VAL A 105 -18.45 -3.73 -19.76
N THR A 106 -18.37 -5.00 -19.37
CA THR A 106 -17.94 -5.39 -18.01
C THR A 106 -16.44 -5.29 -17.78
N VAL A 107 -15.63 -5.37 -18.83
CA VAL A 107 -14.16 -5.34 -18.76
C VAL A 107 -13.66 -3.91 -18.57
N ASP A 108 -14.25 -2.94 -19.26
CA ASP A 108 -13.87 -1.53 -19.10
C ASP A 108 -14.31 -0.97 -17.74
N ILE A 109 -15.49 -1.35 -17.22
CA ILE A 109 -15.92 -0.99 -15.86
C ILE A 109 -14.90 -1.48 -14.81
N LEU A 110 -14.35 -2.68 -14.99
CA LEU A 110 -13.34 -3.25 -14.09
C LEU A 110 -12.04 -2.45 -14.14
N PHE A 111 -11.55 -2.13 -15.34
CA PHE A 111 -10.34 -1.33 -15.50
C PHE A 111 -10.53 0.08 -14.91
N GLU A 112 -11.68 0.71 -15.13
CA GLU A 112 -12.02 2.02 -14.56
C GLU A 112 -11.99 2.01 -13.03
N ALA A 113 -12.58 0.99 -12.39
CA ALA A 113 -12.54 0.85 -10.93
C ALA A 113 -11.11 0.65 -10.40
N LEU A 114 -10.27 -0.11 -11.11
CA LEU A 114 -8.86 -0.28 -10.75
C LEU A 114 -8.05 1.02 -10.94
N LEU A 115 -8.34 1.77 -11.99
CA LEU A 115 -7.73 3.08 -12.26
C LEU A 115 -8.13 4.11 -11.19
N GLU A 116 -9.39 4.12 -10.77
CA GLU A 116 -9.86 4.97 -9.67
C GLU A 116 -9.07 4.65 -8.39
N LYS A 117 -8.95 3.37 -8.02
CA LYS A 117 -8.19 2.94 -6.85
C LYS A 117 -6.69 3.29 -6.96
N PHE A 118 -6.10 3.15 -8.15
CA PHE A 118 -4.72 3.54 -8.43
C PHE A 118 -4.48 5.03 -8.20
N ASN A 119 -5.39 5.87 -8.69
CA ASN A 119 -5.33 7.33 -8.50
C ASN A 119 -5.59 7.71 -7.03
N LEU A 120 -6.51 7.03 -6.36
CA LEU A 120 -6.84 7.24 -4.96
C LEU A 120 -5.62 6.98 -4.06
N GLN A 121 -4.91 5.85 -4.23
CA GLN A 121 -3.73 5.55 -3.42
C GLN A 121 -2.64 6.62 -3.54
N GLN A 122 -2.38 7.14 -4.74
CA GLN A 122 -1.41 8.23 -4.91
C GLN A 122 -1.88 9.53 -4.27
N ARG A 123 -3.18 9.84 -4.37
CA ARG A 123 -3.76 11.04 -3.76
C ARG A 123 -3.65 10.98 -2.24
N LEU A 124 -4.07 9.87 -1.64
CA LEU A 124 -3.96 9.63 -0.20
C LEU A 124 -2.52 9.72 0.30
N ALA A 125 -1.54 9.21 -0.45
CA ALA A 125 -0.14 9.34 -0.09
C ALA A 125 0.36 10.79 -0.09
N ARG A 126 -0.06 11.61 -1.07
CA ARG A 126 0.27 13.05 -1.12
C ARG A 126 -0.44 13.81 0.00
N ASP A 127 -1.69 13.51 0.27
CA ASP A 127 -2.45 14.16 1.34
C ASP A 127 -1.90 13.78 2.71
N PHE A 128 -1.48 12.53 2.91
CA PHE A 128 -0.78 12.11 4.13
C PHE A 128 0.49 12.93 4.39
N ALA A 129 1.30 13.19 3.34
CA ALA A 129 2.46 14.07 3.47
C ALA A 129 2.09 15.51 3.92
N LYS A 130 0.97 16.05 3.42
CA LYS A 130 0.45 17.36 3.85
C LYS A 130 -0.04 17.32 5.29
N TYR A 131 -0.72 16.26 5.71
CA TYR A 131 -1.17 16.10 7.10
C TYR A 131 0.02 16.06 8.07
N ILE A 132 1.09 15.32 7.73
CA ILE A 132 2.32 15.29 8.53
C ILE A 132 2.95 16.69 8.62
N LEU A 133 2.97 17.44 7.52
CA LEU A 133 3.50 18.80 7.50
C LEU A 133 2.66 19.73 8.39
N ALA A 134 1.34 19.68 8.28
CA ALA A 134 0.43 20.46 9.11
C ALA A 134 0.60 20.12 10.60
N TRP A 135 0.73 18.83 10.92
CA TRP A 135 1.04 18.38 12.28
C TRP A 135 2.38 18.95 12.77
N LEU A 136 3.45 18.85 11.99
CA LEU A 136 4.76 19.41 12.34
C LEU A 136 4.70 20.93 12.57
N VAL A 137 3.96 21.67 11.74
CA VAL A 137 3.72 23.11 11.91
C VAL A 137 2.99 23.39 13.22
N SER A 138 1.96 22.59 13.56
CA SER A 138 1.23 22.75 14.83
C SER A 138 2.13 22.50 16.05
N ILE A 139 3.05 21.53 15.97
CA ILE A 139 4.04 21.26 17.03
C ILE A 139 4.98 22.44 17.22
N LYS A 140 5.45 23.05 16.12
CA LYS A 140 6.30 24.25 16.19
C LYS A 140 5.55 25.43 16.84
N GLN A 141 4.34 25.70 16.38
CA GLN A 141 3.50 26.76 16.94
C GLN A 141 3.22 26.56 18.43
N TYR A 142 3.01 25.30 18.86
CA TYR A 142 2.89 24.97 20.27
C TYR A 142 4.15 25.38 21.04
N PHE A 143 5.35 24.99 20.58
CA PHE A 143 6.59 25.37 21.27
C PHE A 143 6.88 26.87 21.24
N ASP A 144 6.61 27.54 20.12
CA ASP A 144 6.77 29.00 20.01
C ASP A 144 5.86 29.70 21.02
N THR A 145 4.63 29.20 21.20
CA THR A 145 3.68 29.72 22.20
C THR A 145 4.15 29.44 23.63
N GLN A 146 4.69 28.25 23.91
CA GLN A 146 5.23 27.91 25.23
C GLN A 146 6.48 28.75 25.57
N GLU A 147 7.36 29.01 24.60
CA GLU A 147 8.53 29.85 24.78
C GLU A 147 8.12 31.31 25.06
N ALA A 148 7.17 31.86 24.30
CA ALA A 148 6.62 33.19 24.55
C ALA A 148 5.98 33.30 25.94
N TYR A 149 5.18 32.29 26.35
CA TYR A 149 4.60 32.23 27.68
C TYR A 149 5.68 32.23 28.78
N ALA A 150 6.71 31.40 28.64
CA ALA A 150 7.79 31.30 29.62
C ALA A 150 8.60 32.60 29.71
N LEU A 151 8.80 33.30 28.60
CA LEU A 151 9.44 34.61 28.56
C LEU A 151 8.61 35.66 29.30
N THR A 152 7.31 35.75 28.99
CA THR A 152 6.39 36.68 29.68
C THR A 152 6.32 36.39 31.17
N LEU A 153 6.29 35.12 31.56
CA LEU A 153 6.34 34.73 32.97
C LEU A 153 7.62 35.25 33.64
N ARG A 154 8.78 35.11 32.99
CA ARG A 154 10.05 35.65 33.49
C ARG A 154 10.03 37.16 33.64
N GLU A 155 9.45 37.87 32.67
CA GLU A 155 9.32 39.32 32.70
C GLU A 155 8.44 39.79 33.86
N ILE A 156 7.28 39.16 34.08
CA ILE A 156 6.39 39.47 35.20
C ILE A 156 7.12 39.32 36.53
N TYR A 157 7.86 38.22 36.74
CA TYR A 157 8.62 38.01 37.97
C TYR A 157 9.72 39.06 38.17
N ASN A 158 10.37 39.54 37.10
CA ASN A 158 11.33 40.64 37.18
C ASN A 158 10.69 42.00 37.54
N MET A 159 9.41 42.19 37.24
CA MET A 159 8.69 43.42 37.56
C MET A 159 8.30 43.50 39.04
N VAL A 160 8.12 42.37 39.72
CA VAL A 160 7.70 42.32 41.13
C VAL A 160 8.88 42.61 42.07
N PRO A 161 8.85 43.69 42.88
CA PRO A 161 9.98 44.10 43.71
C PRO A 161 10.47 43.04 44.71
N ILE A 162 9.56 42.19 45.22
CA ILE A 162 9.86 41.10 46.16
C ILE A 162 10.76 40.01 45.51
N HIS A 163 10.76 39.93 44.18
CA HIS A 163 11.53 38.95 43.41
C HIS A 163 12.72 39.57 42.65
N ARG A 164 12.95 40.89 42.78
CA ARG A 164 14.04 41.62 42.07
C ARG A 164 15.45 41.31 42.58
N ASN A 165 15.60 40.59 43.68
CA ASN A 165 16.92 40.06 44.04
C ASN A 165 17.21 38.84 43.16
N ASN A 166 18.32 38.84 42.42
CA ASN A 166 18.73 37.74 41.52
C ASN A 166 18.94 36.39 42.25
N GLU A 167 18.98 36.41 43.57
CA GLU A 167 19.04 35.21 44.44
C GLU A 167 17.65 34.65 44.80
N SER A 168 16.56 35.29 44.37
CA SER A 168 15.21 34.81 44.65
C SER A 168 14.97 33.46 43.96
N HIS A 169 14.57 32.45 44.74
CA HIS A 169 14.34 31.11 44.20
C HIS A 169 13.32 31.09 43.04
N SER A 170 12.33 31.97 43.08
CA SER A 170 11.31 32.08 42.04
C SER A 170 11.84 32.63 40.71
N ILE A 171 12.72 33.64 40.73
CA ILE A 171 13.30 34.20 39.48
C ILE A 171 14.24 33.19 38.81
N ILE A 172 14.98 32.43 39.62
CA ILE A 172 15.82 31.32 39.15
C ILE A 172 14.94 30.24 38.51
N LEU A 173 13.87 29.81 39.17
CA LEU A 173 12.97 28.76 38.66
C LEU A 173 12.34 29.13 37.32
N VAL A 174 11.82 30.35 37.18
CA VAL A 174 11.17 30.81 35.93
C VAL A 174 12.19 31.01 34.80
N SER A 175 13.38 31.52 35.10
CA SER A 175 14.47 31.65 34.12
C SER A 175 14.93 30.29 33.59
N GLU A 176 15.01 29.31 34.49
CA GLU A 176 15.37 27.94 34.17
C GLU A 176 14.28 27.21 33.39
N PHE A 177 13.00 27.47 33.69
CA PHE A 177 11.87 26.97 32.91
C PHE A 177 11.93 27.44 31.47
N HIS A 178 12.09 28.76 31.25
CA HIS A 178 12.28 29.34 29.92
C HIS A 178 13.49 28.75 29.20
N ARG A 179 14.64 28.64 29.88
CA ARG A 179 15.86 28.04 29.30
C ARG A 179 15.65 26.59 28.86
N SER A 180 15.02 25.78 29.72
CA SER A 180 14.72 24.37 29.46
C SER A 180 13.79 24.20 28.25
N LEU A 181 12.71 24.99 28.18
CA LEU A 181 11.79 24.99 27.04
C LEU A 181 12.46 25.40 25.72
N SER A 182 13.25 26.50 25.73
CA SER A 182 13.94 26.99 24.52
C SER A 182 14.95 25.96 24.00
N GLN A 183 15.71 25.33 24.90
CA GLN A 183 16.65 24.27 24.52
C GLN A 183 15.91 23.04 23.98
N PHE A 184 14.85 22.61 24.65
CA PHE A 184 14.06 21.44 24.26
C PHE A 184 13.42 21.61 22.87
N SER A 185 12.75 22.75 22.63
CA SER A 185 12.15 23.10 21.33
C SER A 185 13.18 23.02 20.20
N LYS A 186 14.37 23.62 20.39
CA LYS A 186 15.44 23.63 19.38
C LYS A 186 16.00 22.25 19.11
N THR A 187 16.25 21.44 20.15
CA THR A 187 16.88 20.12 19.99
C THR A 187 15.89 19.10 19.43
N ILE A 188 14.74 18.92 20.08
CA ILE A 188 13.76 17.91 19.68
C ILE A 188 13.04 18.30 18.39
N GLY A 189 12.79 19.59 18.15
CA GLY A 189 12.22 20.06 16.88
C GLY A 189 13.10 19.68 15.68
N ARG A 190 14.41 19.91 15.77
CA ARG A 190 15.37 19.52 14.73
C ARG A 190 15.43 18.00 14.53
N GLU A 191 15.43 17.25 15.64
CA GLU A 191 15.49 15.79 15.56
C GLU A 191 14.21 15.20 14.95
N LEU A 192 13.04 15.72 15.32
CA LEU A 192 11.75 15.35 14.76
C LEU A 192 11.73 15.57 13.24
N GLU A 193 12.13 16.76 12.78
CA GLU A 193 12.21 17.08 11.35
C GLU A 193 13.16 16.14 10.60
N ALA A 194 14.34 15.90 11.16
CA ALA A 194 15.33 15.01 10.55
C ALA A 194 14.80 13.58 10.42
N ARG A 195 14.13 13.06 11.46
CA ARG A 195 13.51 11.72 11.45
C ARG A 195 12.39 11.64 10.41
N LEU A 196 11.48 12.60 10.37
CA LEU A 196 10.41 12.65 9.36
C LEU A 196 10.97 12.67 7.93
N LYS A 197 12.00 13.49 7.68
CA LYS A 197 12.64 13.61 6.37
C LYS A 197 13.32 12.31 5.94
N LYS A 198 14.07 11.68 6.84
CA LYS A 198 14.85 10.47 6.56
C LYS A 198 13.98 9.22 6.38
N THR A 199 12.87 9.12 7.12
CA THR A 199 12.04 7.91 7.18
C THR A 199 10.75 8.10 6.38
N VAL A 200 9.80 8.87 6.89
CA VAL A 200 8.43 8.95 6.37
C VAL A 200 8.38 9.63 5.01
N TYR A 201 8.94 10.83 4.86
CA TYR A 201 8.91 11.55 3.57
C TYR A 201 9.68 10.80 2.49
N LYS A 202 10.80 10.17 2.83
CA LYS A 202 11.54 9.33 1.89
C LYS A 202 10.75 8.09 1.49
N GLY A 203 10.05 7.47 2.44
CA GLY A 203 9.12 6.37 2.18
C GLY A 203 8.00 6.75 1.21
N ILE A 204 7.36 7.91 1.43
CA ILE A 204 6.30 8.44 0.54
C ILE A 204 6.85 8.75 -0.86
N GLU A 205 8.04 9.36 -0.96
CA GLU A 205 8.69 9.64 -2.24
C GLU A 205 8.93 8.34 -3.03
N ASN A 206 9.51 7.34 -2.37
CA ASN A 206 9.78 6.04 -2.98
C ASN A 206 8.48 5.31 -3.35
N PHE A 207 7.45 5.40 -2.52
CA PHE A 207 6.12 4.85 -2.80
C PHE A 207 5.51 5.44 -4.07
N LEU A 208 5.51 6.77 -4.21
CA LEU A 208 4.94 7.44 -5.38
C LEU A 208 5.69 7.10 -6.67
N LYS A 209 7.01 6.89 -6.61
CA LYS A 209 7.81 6.46 -7.77
C LYS A 209 7.37 5.11 -8.35
N LEU A 210 6.85 4.20 -7.52
CA LEU A 210 6.38 2.88 -7.97
C LEU A 210 5.24 2.98 -8.98
N PHE A 211 4.45 4.07 -8.96
CA PHE A 211 3.30 4.26 -9.85
C PHE A 211 3.72 4.70 -11.26
N ALA A 212 4.97 5.13 -11.47
CA ALA A 212 5.42 5.59 -12.77
C ALA A 212 5.37 4.49 -13.85
N GLY A 213 5.83 3.28 -13.53
CA GLY A 213 5.83 2.13 -14.44
C GLY A 213 4.42 1.73 -14.89
N PRO A 214 3.51 1.37 -13.96
CA PRO A 214 2.12 1.02 -14.30
C PRO A 214 1.40 2.13 -15.09
N LEU A 215 1.66 3.40 -14.75
CA LEU A 215 1.06 4.53 -15.48
C LEU A 215 1.48 4.57 -16.95
N GLN A 216 2.73 4.21 -17.28
CA GLN A 216 3.17 4.12 -18.68
C GLN A 216 2.45 3.00 -19.42
N VAL A 217 2.24 1.85 -18.78
CA VAL A 217 1.50 0.72 -19.38
C VAL A 217 0.03 1.08 -19.61
N MET A 218 -0.61 1.77 -18.65
CA MET A 218 -1.97 2.29 -18.80
C MET A 218 -2.09 3.28 -19.96
N LYS A 219 -1.13 4.21 -20.10
CA LYS A 219 -1.10 5.14 -21.25
C LYS A 219 -0.94 4.43 -22.59
N LYS A 220 -0.13 3.35 -22.62
CA LYS A 220 0.00 2.50 -23.82
C LYS A 220 -1.33 1.81 -24.14
N ARG A 221 -2.04 1.27 -23.15
CA ARG A 221 -3.39 0.69 -23.30
C ARG A 221 -4.35 1.69 -23.92
N GLU A 222 -4.42 2.89 -23.36
CA GLU A 222 -5.31 3.97 -23.83
C GLU A 222 -5.03 4.36 -25.29
N LYS A 223 -3.76 4.51 -25.66
CA LYS A 223 -3.37 4.79 -27.05
C LYS A 223 -3.80 3.67 -28.00
N LYS A 224 -3.71 2.41 -27.57
CA LYS A 224 -4.04 1.22 -28.38
C LYS A 224 -5.53 0.90 -28.42
N LEU A 225 -6.32 1.40 -27.47
CA LEU A 225 -7.78 1.26 -27.48
C LEU A 225 -8.40 1.92 -28.73
N LEU A 226 -7.91 3.10 -29.13
CA LEU A 226 -8.36 3.79 -30.33
C LEU A 226 -8.13 2.96 -31.60
N ASP A 227 -6.96 2.33 -31.71
CA ASP A 227 -6.63 1.44 -32.83
C ASP A 227 -7.56 0.21 -32.85
N TYR A 228 -7.86 -0.36 -31.68
CA TYR A 228 -8.77 -1.49 -31.51
C TYR A 228 -10.22 -1.15 -31.91
N ASP A 229 -10.75 -0.02 -31.44
CA ASP A 229 -12.11 0.43 -31.79
C ASP A 229 -12.26 0.73 -33.28
N ASN A 230 -11.22 1.33 -33.91
CA ASN A 230 -11.20 1.58 -35.34
C ASN A 230 -11.24 0.27 -36.16
N VAL A 231 -10.45 -0.73 -35.77
CA VAL A 231 -10.43 -2.06 -36.41
C VAL A 231 -11.78 -2.77 -36.23
N ARG A 232 -12.39 -2.68 -35.05
CA ARG A 232 -13.73 -3.23 -34.80
C ARG A 232 -14.77 -2.59 -35.71
N GLY A 233 -14.81 -1.26 -35.80
CA GLY A 233 -15.75 -0.54 -36.65
C GLY A 233 -15.58 -0.85 -38.15
N MET A 234 -14.33 -1.05 -38.61
CA MET A 234 -14.06 -1.51 -39.98
C MET A 234 -14.55 -2.94 -40.22
N LYS A 235 -14.38 -3.83 -39.24
CA LYS A 235 -14.86 -5.21 -39.31
C LYS A 235 -16.39 -5.29 -39.37
N GLU A 236 -17.08 -4.45 -38.61
CA GLU A 236 -18.55 -4.34 -38.61
C GLU A 236 -19.09 -3.80 -39.93
N ARG A 237 -18.34 -2.90 -40.59
CA ARG A 237 -18.68 -2.36 -41.92
C ARG A 237 -18.30 -3.29 -43.09
N GLY A 238 -17.55 -4.36 -42.82
CA GLY A 238 -17.05 -5.27 -43.85
C GLY A 238 -15.89 -4.70 -44.67
N ASP A 239 -15.19 -3.69 -44.15
CA ASP A 239 -14.02 -3.10 -44.79
C ASP A 239 -12.81 -4.04 -44.73
N THR A 240 -11.90 -3.95 -45.71
CA THR A 240 -10.62 -4.67 -45.69
C THR A 240 -9.70 -4.12 -44.60
N ILE A 241 -9.24 -4.98 -43.69
CA ILE A 241 -8.37 -4.60 -42.58
C ILE A 241 -6.93 -5.03 -42.90
N ASP A 242 -5.99 -4.08 -42.80
CA ASP A 242 -4.56 -4.38 -42.98
C ASP A 242 -4.00 -5.18 -41.79
N LYS A 243 -3.00 -6.02 -42.06
CA LYS A 243 -2.30 -6.86 -41.09
C LYS A 243 -1.74 -6.03 -39.92
N ASN A 244 -1.19 -4.86 -40.22
CA ASN A 244 -0.66 -3.93 -39.20
C ASN A 244 -1.75 -3.46 -38.21
N MET A 245 -2.99 -3.29 -38.69
CA MET A 245 -4.11 -2.85 -37.84
C MET A 245 -4.60 -4.00 -36.96
N LEU A 246 -4.66 -5.22 -37.49
CA LEU A 246 -4.96 -6.43 -36.70
C LEU A 246 -3.92 -6.68 -35.61
N GLU A 247 -2.63 -6.51 -35.92
CA GLU A 247 -1.55 -6.62 -34.93
C GLU A 247 -1.66 -5.54 -33.85
N SER A 248 -2.07 -4.31 -34.20
CA SER A 248 -2.31 -3.24 -33.23
C SER A 248 -3.49 -3.54 -32.29
N ALA A 249 -4.59 -4.11 -32.82
CA ALA A 249 -5.74 -4.55 -32.04
C ALA A 249 -5.40 -5.73 -31.11
N ALA A 250 -4.56 -6.66 -31.56
CA ALA A 250 -4.04 -7.75 -30.72
C ALA A 250 -3.15 -7.20 -29.59
N ALA A 251 -2.33 -6.18 -29.87
CA ALA A 251 -1.51 -5.52 -28.86
C ALA A 251 -2.35 -4.85 -27.76
N TYR A 252 -3.49 -4.22 -28.09
CA TYR A 252 -4.43 -3.72 -27.09
C TYR A 252 -4.91 -4.85 -26.16
N THR A 253 -5.37 -5.95 -26.75
CA THR A 253 -5.93 -7.08 -26.00
C THR A 253 -4.90 -7.65 -25.01
N ALA A 254 -3.66 -7.84 -25.47
CA ALA A 254 -2.56 -8.31 -24.63
C ALA A 254 -2.23 -7.34 -23.47
N ILE A 255 -2.13 -6.04 -23.76
CA ILE A 255 -1.86 -5.02 -22.72
C ILE A 255 -3.01 -4.96 -21.71
N ASN A 256 -4.26 -5.05 -22.18
CA ASN A 256 -5.44 -5.02 -21.33
C ASN A 256 -5.48 -6.23 -20.39
N GLU A 257 -5.26 -7.44 -20.89
CA GLU A 257 -5.20 -8.67 -20.09
C GLU A 257 -4.09 -8.60 -19.04
N GLN A 258 -2.89 -8.13 -19.43
CA GLN A 258 -1.78 -7.94 -18.51
C GLN A 258 -2.15 -6.97 -17.37
N LEU A 259 -2.74 -5.81 -17.70
CA LEU A 259 -3.13 -4.83 -16.69
C LEU A 259 -4.19 -5.38 -15.74
N LEU A 260 -5.16 -6.15 -16.23
CA LEU A 260 -6.19 -6.76 -15.39
C LEU A 260 -5.64 -7.82 -14.42
N ASP A 261 -4.51 -8.47 -14.74
CA ASP A 261 -3.85 -9.42 -13.83
C ASP A 261 -2.87 -8.75 -12.86
N GLU A 262 -2.04 -7.83 -13.34
CA GLU A 262 -0.94 -7.24 -12.57
C GLU A 262 -1.40 -6.09 -11.66
N LEU A 263 -2.33 -5.26 -12.13
CA LEU A 263 -2.75 -4.06 -11.41
C LEU A 263 -3.40 -4.37 -10.05
N PRO A 264 -4.31 -5.36 -9.90
CA PRO A 264 -4.84 -5.72 -8.59
C PRO A 264 -3.75 -6.18 -7.61
N LYS A 265 -2.77 -6.96 -8.09
CA LYS A 265 -1.64 -7.45 -7.27
C LYS A 265 -0.77 -6.28 -6.81
N PHE A 266 -0.45 -5.37 -7.72
CA PHE A 266 0.27 -4.14 -7.41
C PHE A 266 -0.47 -3.29 -6.39
N LEU A 267 -1.75 -3.03 -6.59
CA LEU A 267 -2.57 -2.25 -5.65
C LEU A 267 -2.65 -2.90 -4.26
N GLY A 268 -2.63 -4.23 -4.18
CA GLY A 268 -2.54 -4.96 -2.92
C GLY A 268 -1.19 -4.82 -2.23
N LEU A 269 -0.09 -4.85 -2.98
CA LEU A 269 1.26 -4.66 -2.46
C LEU A 269 1.52 -3.21 -2.03
N THR A 270 1.03 -2.23 -2.79
CA THR A 270 1.14 -0.81 -2.42
C THR A 270 0.33 -0.49 -1.16
N THR A 271 -0.86 -1.06 -0.96
CA THR A 271 -1.58 -0.90 0.32
C THR A 271 -0.70 -1.36 1.49
N GLN A 272 -0.10 -2.55 1.39
CA GLN A 272 0.77 -3.08 2.44
C GLN A 272 2.05 -2.28 2.62
N TYR A 273 2.61 -1.73 1.53
CA TYR A 273 3.77 -0.85 1.62
C TYR A 273 3.41 0.48 2.29
N PHE A 274 2.22 1.02 2.02
CA PHE A 274 1.76 2.25 2.67
C PHE A 274 1.51 2.06 4.16
N ASP A 275 1.01 0.89 4.58
CA ASP A 275 0.89 0.55 6.01
C ASP A 275 2.26 0.67 6.71
N LEU A 276 3.36 0.23 6.08
CA LEU A 276 4.71 0.40 6.61
C LEU A 276 5.09 1.87 6.82
N ILE A 277 4.71 2.75 5.89
CA ILE A 277 4.98 4.19 5.99
C ILE A 277 4.20 4.81 7.16
N VAL A 278 2.93 4.45 7.32
CA VAL A 278 2.10 4.91 8.45
C VAL A 278 2.70 4.45 9.77
N MET A 279 3.19 3.21 9.85
CA MET A 279 3.81 2.68 11.05
C MET A 279 5.16 3.35 11.38
N GLU A 280 5.96 3.70 10.36
CA GLU A 280 7.17 4.52 10.58
C GLU A 280 6.82 5.92 11.10
N PHE A 281 5.72 6.52 10.62
CA PHE A 281 5.24 7.78 11.19
C PHE A 281 4.82 7.62 12.66
N SER A 282 4.11 6.54 13.00
CA SER A 282 3.74 6.22 14.39
C SER A 282 4.97 6.12 15.31
N LYS A 283 6.06 5.49 14.86
CA LYS A 283 7.33 5.46 15.62
C LYS A 283 7.90 6.85 15.87
N VAL A 284 7.87 7.72 14.86
CA VAL A 284 8.36 9.09 14.99
C VAL A 284 7.53 9.87 16.01
N GLN A 285 6.20 9.71 15.99
CA GLN A 285 5.33 10.35 16.96
C GLN A 285 5.57 9.81 18.38
N MET A 286 5.67 8.50 18.56
CA MET A 286 5.99 7.89 19.86
C MET A 286 7.32 8.41 20.41
N PHE A 287 8.37 8.46 19.58
CA PHE A 287 9.65 9.03 19.96
C PHE A 287 9.49 10.47 20.46
N PHE A 288 8.80 11.31 19.69
CA PHE A 288 8.58 12.71 20.04
C PHE A 288 7.86 12.86 21.40
N TYR A 289 6.72 12.20 21.59
CA TYR A 289 5.95 12.32 22.84
C TYR A 289 6.70 11.72 24.04
N SER A 290 7.52 10.70 23.84
CA SER A 290 8.39 10.15 24.88
C SER A 290 9.44 11.18 25.32
N GLN A 291 10.05 11.91 24.38
CA GLN A 291 11.01 12.97 24.68
C GLN A 291 10.36 14.14 25.40
N VAL A 292 9.14 14.54 25.00
CA VAL A 292 8.35 15.59 25.68
C VAL A 292 8.09 15.20 27.13
N LYS A 293 7.57 13.97 27.35
CA LYS A 293 7.32 13.46 28.69
C LYS A 293 8.59 13.47 29.55
N ALA A 294 9.68 12.89 29.03
CA ALA A 294 10.94 12.77 29.76
C ALA A 294 11.48 14.16 30.16
N LYS A 295 11.42 15.14 29.26
CA LYS A 295 11.98 16.48 29.52
C LYS A 295 11.16 17.31 30.48
N ILE A 296 9.84 17.17 30.44
CA ILE A 296 8.98 17.77 31.45
C ILE A 296 9.27 17.10 32.80
N LEU A 297 9.30 15.77 32.87
CA LEU A 297 9.60 15.06 34.13
C LEU A 297 10.97 15.43 34.71
N ASP A 298 12.02 15.48 33.88
CA ASP A 298 13.37 15.93 34.26
C ASP A 298 13.32 17.30 34.94
N PHE A 299 12.58 18.26 34.37
CA PHE A 299 12.45 19.60 34.92
C PHE A 299 11.73 19.60 36.27
N TYR A 300 10.60 18.88 36.36
CA TYR A 300 9.82 18.79 37.59
C TYR A 300 10.61 18.14 38.73
N VAL A 301 11.23 16.99 38.49
CA VAL A 301 12.02 16.27 39.50
C VAL A 301 13.24 17.08 39.95
N ALA A 302 13.93 17.73 39.03
CA ALA A 302 15.15 18.47 39.36
C ALA A 302 14.87 19.79 40.09
N ARG A 303 13.70 20.42 39.89
CA ARG A 303 13.49 21.84 40.24
C ARG A 303 12.22 22.13 41.04
N ILE A 304 11.29 21.19 41.17
CA ILE A 304 10.06 21.38 41.96
C ILE A 304 10.10 20.42 43.15
N ASP A 305 9.98 20.98 44.36
CA ASP A 305 9.93 20.21 45.60
C ASP A 305 8.64 19.34 45.63
N PRO A 306 8.76 18.00 45.70
CA PRO A 306 7.61 17.09 45.76
C PRO A 306 6.73 17.30 47.00
N THR A 307 7.30 17.85 48.08
CA THR A 307 6.60 18.10 49.35
C THR A 307 5.85 19.45 49.35
N ALA A 308 6.24 20.37 48.48
CA ALA A 308 5.64 21.70 48.37
C ALA A 308 4.39 21.74 47.47
N SER A 309 4.08 20.67 46.73
CA SER A 309 2.95 20.64 45.80
C SER A 309 2.18 19.31 45.85
N ARG A 310 1.02 19.32 46.50
CA ARG A 310 0.00 18.25 46.36
C ARG A 310 -0.49 18.09 44.92
N ASP A 311 -0.28 19.11 44.08
CA ASP A 311 -0.67 19.15 42.68
C ASP A 311 0.35 18.52 41.73
N VAL A 312 1.61 18.26 42.14
CA VAL A 312 2.60 17.65 41.22
C VAL A 312 2.17 16.23 40.82
N ALA A 313 1.63 15.44 41.75
CA ALA A 313 1.09 14.11 41.43
C ALA A 313 -0.13 14.20 40.48
N GLY A 314 -1.03 15.18 40.69
CA GLY A 314 -2.18 15.43 39.83
C GLY A 314 -1.81 15.98 38.44
N TYR A 315 -0.79 16.84 38.38
CA TYR A 315 -0.26 17.42 37.14
C TYR A 315 0.51 16.38 36.31
N VAL A 316 1.34 15.55 36.95
CA VAL A 316 2.00 14.41 36.30
C VAL A 316 0.95 13.41 35.80
N ALA A 317 -0.12 13.15 36.56
CA ALA A 317 -1.26 12.37 36.08
C ALA A 317 -2.03 13.06 34.93
N SER A 318 -2.06 14.39 34.85
CA SER A 318 -2.66 15.13 33.73
C SER A 318 -1.83 15.12 32.44
N MET A 319 -0.56 14.68 32.49
CA MET A 319 0.26 14.37 31.31
C MET A 319 -0.21 13.09 30.58
N ASN A 320 -1.36 12.54 30.98
CA ASN A 320 -2.09 11.43 30.36
C ASN A 320 -2.12 11.51 28.83
N ILE A 321 -2.19 12.69 28.20
CA ILE A 321 -2.23 12.76 26.72
C ILE A 321 -1.01 12.10 26.06
N CYS A 322 0.19 12.27 26.62
CA CYS A 322 1.38 11.61 26.08
C CYS A 322 1.39 10.11 26.44
N GLU A 323 0.92 9.75 27.65
CA GLU A 323 0.87 8.36 28.10
C GLU A 323 -0.18 7.54 27.38
N ASP A 324 -1.40 8.05 27.25
CA ASP A 324 -2.52 7.50 26.50
C ASP A 324 -2.13 7.30 25.03
N TYR A 325 -1.41 8.26 24.45
CA TYR A 325 -0.92 8.16 23.09
C TYR A 325 0.15 7.07 22.94
N ILE A 326 1.15 7.04 23.84
CA ILE A 326 2.20 6.00 23.84
C ILE A 326 1.57 4.63 24.06
N ALA A 327 0.66 4.50 25.03
CA ALA A 327 -0.07 3.27 25.31
C ALA A 327 -0.90 2.82 24.10
N ALA A 328 -1.64 3.72 23.44
CA ALA A 328 -2.37 3.41 22.22
C ALA A 328 -1.45 2.90 21.09
N MET A 329 -0.21 3.42 21.02
CA MET A 329 0.79 2.98 20.04
C MET A 329 1.39 1.60 20.35
N THR A 330 1.59 1.26 21.63
CA THR A 330 2.31 0.06 22.09
C THR A 330 1.42 -1.11 22.49
N ARG A 331 0.09 -0.98 22.48
CA ARG A 331 -0.83 -2.11 22.69
C ARG A 331 -0.54 -3.28 21.73
N ASP A 332 -0.86 -4.49 22.16
CA ASP A 332 -0.66 -5.73 21.38
C ASP A 332 -1.41 -5.74 20.03
N ASP A 333 -2.52 -5.00 19.93
CA ASP A 333 -3.28 -4.76 18.71
C ASP A 333 -2.97 -3.40 18.04
N GLY A 334 -2.10 -2.61 18.67
CA GLY A 334 -1.72 -1.27 18.26
C GLY A 334 -0.82 -1.23 17.00
N PRO A 335 -0.60 -0.03 16.45
CA PRO A 335 0.17 0.17 15.22
C PRO A 335 1.58 -0.44 15.25
N LEU A 336 2.26 -0.43 16.40
CA LEU A 336 3.63 -0.95 16.52
C LEU A 336 3.70 -2.48 16.60
N ALA A 337 2.80 -3.11 17.36
CA ALA A 337 2.71 -4.57 17.39
C ALA A 337 2.30 -5.13 16.02
N ARG A 338 1.46 -4.40 15.27
CA ARG A 338 1.17 -4.72 13.86
C ARG A 338 2.41 -4.60 12.97
N LEU A 339 3.26 -3.60 13.21
CA LEU A 339 4.51 -3.45 12.46
C LEU A 339 5.49 -4.58 12.71
N GLU A 340 5.71 -4.95 13.97
CA GLU A 340 6.61 -6.06 14.31
C GLU A 340 6.16 -7.34 13.64
N ARG A 341 4.87 -7.68 13.72
CA ARG A 341 4.30 -8.82 13.00
C ARG A 341 4.53 -8.76 11.50
N VAL A 342 4.33 -7.59 10.87
CA VAL A 342 4.55 -7.44 9.42
C VAL A 342 6.04 -7.52 9.05
N SER A 343 6.93 -6.95 9.86
CA SER A 343 8.39 -6.95 9.64
C SER A 343 9.03 -8.32 9.86
N LEU A 344 8.55 -9.10 10.83
CA LEU A 344 8.97 -10.48 11.08
C LEU A 344 8.57 -11.41 9.94
N ILE A 345 7.42 -11.13 9.31
CA ILE A 345 6.92 -11.91 8.17
C ILE A 345 7.59 -11.46 6.85
N ARG A 346 8.07 -10.21 6.73
CA ARG A 346 8.53 -9.66 5.44
C ARG A 346 9.71 -8.70 5.55
N ASN A 347 10.79 -9.09 4.87
CA ASN A 347 11.93 -8.22 4.60
C ASN A 347 11.47 -7.03 3.71
N VAL A 348 11.50 -5.80 4.24
CA VAL A 348 10.95 -4.58 3.60
C VAL A 348 11.57 -4.32 2.21
N SER A 349 12.83 -4.71 2.02
CA SER A 349 13.54 -4.69 0.73
C SER A 349 12.95 -5.64 -0.32
N SER A 350 12.37 -6.77 0.10
CA SER A 350 11.70 -7.73 -0.78
C SER A 350 10.39 -7.20 -1.36
N LEU A 351 9.62 -6.43 -0.59
CA LEU A 351 8.36 -5.82 -1.05
C LEU A 351 8.60 -4.71 -2.07
N HIS A 352 9.61 -3.86 -1.82
CA HIS A 352 10.04 -2.84 -2.76
C HIS A 352 10.49 -3.47 -4.09
N GLY A 353 11.31 -4.52 -4.01
CA GLY A 353 11.71 -5.32 -5.17
C GLY A 353 10.52 -5.92 -5.91
N LYS A 354 9.62 -6.65 -5.22
CA LYS A 354 8.47 -7.32 -5.85
C LYS A 354 7.51 -6.35 -6.55
N ALA A 355 7.19 -5.21 -5.92
CA ALA A 355 6.34 -4.19 -6.53
C ALA A 355 7.02 -3.51 -7.74
N PHE A 356 8.34 -3.34 -7.68
CA PHE A 356 9.13 -2.82 -8.80
C PHE A 356 9.21 -3.85 -9.95
N TYR A 357 9.48 -5.11 -9.65
CA TYR A 357 9.63 -6.20 -10.61
C TYR A 357 8.38 -6.46 -11.46
N LEU A 358 7.18 -6.32 -10.87
CA LEU A 358 5.91 -6.54 -11.57
C LEU A 358 5.73 -5.68 -12.82
N PHE A 359 6.34 -4.49 -12.89
CA PHE A 359 6.18 -3.60 -14.04
C PHE A 359 7.49 -3.20 -14.74
N TYR A 360 8.64 -3.30 -14.06
CA TYR A 360 9.93 -2.88 -14.64
C TYR A 360 10.69 -4.00 -15.37
N LEU A 361 10.54 -5.28 -15.00
CA LEU A 361 11.21 -6.40 -15.69
C LEU A 361 10.35 -7.13 -16.71
N ALA A 362 9.04 -6.87 -16.75
CA ALA A 362 8.18 -7.29 -17.86
C ALA A 362 8.31 -6.35 -19.08
N ALA A 363 9.05 -5.25 -18.95
CA ALA A 363 9.21 -4.23 -19.99
C ALA A 363 10.26 -4.49 -21.11
N PRO A 364 11.21 -5.45 -21.07
CA PRO A 364 12.24 -5.55 -22.10
C PRO A 364 11.92 -6.49 -23.28
N PHE A 365 10.69 -6.99 -23.46
CA PHE A 365 10.39 -7.88 -24.61
C PHE A 365 9.88 -7.19 -25.89
N TYR A 366 9.84 -5.85 -25.93
CA TYR A 366 9.40 -5.11 -27.13
C TYR A 366 10.27 -3.88 -27.43
N GLU A 367 11.59 -4.03 -27.38
CA GLU A 367 12.46 -3.23 -28.25
C GLU A 367 12.53 -3.94 -29.61
N GLU A 368 11.71 -3.48 -30.55
CA GLU A 368 11.93 -3.75 -31.96
C GLU A 368 13.36 -3.35 -32.33
N LYS A 369 14.12 -4.34 -32.80
CA LYS A 369 15.37 -4.15 -33.53
C LYS A 369 15.14 -3.10 -34.62
N LYS A 370 15.62 -1.89 -34.38
CA LYS A 370 15.98 -0.97 -35.47
C LYS A 370 17.25 -1.50 -36.11
N THR A 371 17.10 -2.14 -37.26
CA THR A 371 18.10 -2.11 -38.34
C THR A 371 17.72 -1.01 -39.31
#